data_AF-A0A086D6C0-F1
#
_entry.id   AF-A0A086D6C0-F1
#
_cell.length_a   1.000
_cell.length_b   1.000
_cell.length_c   1.000
_cell.angle_alpha   90.00
_cell.angle_beta   90.00
_cell.angle_gamma   90.00
#
_symmetry.space_group_name_H-M   'P 1'
#
loop_
_entity.id
_entity.type
_entity.pdbx_description
1 polymer ?
#
loop_
_entity_poly.entity_id
_entity_poly.type
_entity_poly.pdbx_seq_one_letter_code
_entity_poly.pdbx_strand_id
1 'polypeptide(L)'
;MINTIIARVSGASRYEFDGRKGGKLSVINEVDADNDDQVGMQCSDMSADFSIVEQIRNAGVELPCNLELDIELRMVRAGQNRQQTTSMHVIAVRRPKGTGHSSAAPSAKAEAPKA
;
A
#
# COMPACT_ATOMS: atom_id res chain seq x y z
N MET A 1 7.04 3.19 18.29
CA MET A 1 5.56 3.29 18.38
C MET A 1 5.00 2.61 17.15
N ILE A 2 4.10 1.65 17.33
CA ILE A 2 3.49 0.89 16.23
C ILE A 2 2.10 1.49 15.99
N ASN A 3 1.85 1.89 14.75
CA ASN A 3 0.54 2.38 14.30
C ASN A 3 -0.05 1.38 13.31
N THR A 4 -1.31 1.00 13.49
CA THR A 4 -2.02 0.17 12.52
C THR A 4 -2.81 1.08 11.59
N ILE A 5 -2.63 0.91 10.28
CA ILE A 5 -3.33 1.67 9.23
C ILE A 5 -3.99 0.71 8.23
N ILE A 6 -5.06 1.14 7.59
CA ILE A 6 -5.60 0.46 6.40
C ILE A 6 -5.11 1.24 5.19
N ALA A 7 -4.38 0.59 4.29
CA ALA A 7 -3.85 1.23 3.09
C ALA A 7 -4.17 0.41 1.84
N ARG A 8 -4.40 1.10 0.72
CA ARG A 8 -4.56 0.47 -0.59
C ARG A 8 -3.20 0.15 -1.16
N VAL A 9 -2.75 -1.08 -0.97
CA VAL A 9 -1.46 -1.57 -1.48
C VAL A 9 -1.60 -1.87 -2.96
N SER A 10 -0.74 -1.28 -3.78
CA SER A 10 -0.70 -1.51 -5.23
C SER A 10 0.43 -2.43 -5.67
N GLY A 11 1.48 -2.53 -4.87
CA GLY A 11 2.62 -3.37 -5.19
C GLY A 11 3.47 -3.66 -3.97
N ALA A 12 4.24 -4.73 -4.07
CA ALA A 12 5.29 -5.05 -3.12
C ALA A 12 6.49 -5.61 -3.89
N SER A 13 7.69 -5.14 -3.58
CA SER A 13 8.92 -5.61 -4.21
C SER A 13 9.99 -5.90 -3.18
N ARG A 14 10.83 -6.88 -3.50
CA ARG A 14 12.07 -7.16 -2.77
C ARG A 14 13.20 -6.38 -3.43
N TYR A 15 14.16 -5.95 -2.63
CA TYR A 15 15.41 -5.42 -3.13
C TYR A 15 16.58 -6.00 -2.34
N GLU A 16 17.72 -6.08 -3.01
CA GLU A 16 19.00 -6.40 -2.41
C GLU A 16 20.01 -5.37 -2.91
N PHE A 17 20.62 -4.63 -2.01
CA PHE A 17 21.58 -3.57 -2.32
C PHE A 17 22.74 -3.63 -1.33
N ASP A 18 23.97 -3.72 -1.82
CA ASP A 18 25.19 -3.84 -1.00
C ASP A 18 25.09 -4.90 0.11
N GLY A 19 24.53 -6.07 -0.21
CA GLY A 19 24.30 -7.18 0.72
C GLY A 19 23.19 -6.95 1.74
N ARG A 20 22.50 -5.80 1.71
CA ARG A 20 21.31 -5.53 2.51
C ARG A 20 20.06 -5.94 1.76
N LYS A 21 19.27 -6.82 2.38
CA LYS A 21 17.98 -7.28 1.86
C LYS A 21 16.86 -6.48 2.51
N GLY A 22 15.94 -6.00 1.70
CA GLY A 22 14.76 -5.28 2.16
C GLY A 22 13.56 -5.50 1.27
N GLY A 23 12.42 -5.02 1.74
CA GLY A 23 11.16 -4.97 1.04
C GLY A 23 10.70 -3.54 0.86
N LYS A 24 9.88 -3.31 -0.16
CA LYS A 24 9.19 -2.06 -0.42
C LYS A 24 7.72 -2.38 -0.64
N LEU A 25 6.83 -1.63 0.01
CA LEU A 25 5.40 -1.62 -0.29
C LEU A 25 5.05 -0.31 -0.97
N SER A 26 4.32 -0.38 -2.07
CA SER A 26 3.75 0.78 -2.74
C SER A 26 2.27 0.86 -2.40
N VAL A 27 1.84 2.02 -1.89
CA VAL A 27 0.45 2.33 -1.57
C VAL A 27 -0.05 3.45 -2.44
N ILE A 28 -1.34 3.47 -2.71
CA ILE A 28 -1.98 4.52 -3.51
C ILE A 28 -3.03 5.22 -2.66
N ASN A 29 -2.95 6.55 -2.62
CA ASN A 29 -3.91 7.44 -1.97
C ASN A 29 -4.52 8.39 -3.00
N GLU A 30 -5.73 8.87 -2.74
CA GLU A 30 -6.28 10.01 -3.49
C GLU A 30 -5.51 11.27 -3.11
N VAL A 31 -5.19 12.08 -4.12
CA VAL A 31 -4.64 13.41 -3.87
C VAL A 31 -5.73 14.28 -3.25
N ASP A 32 -5.34 15.14 -2.32
CA ASP A 32 -6.25 16.12 -1.72
C ASP A 32 -6.86 17.01 -2.82
N ALA A 33 -8.17 17.21 -2.78
CA ALA A 33 -8.88 18.02 -3.75
C ALA A 33 -8.43 19.49 -3.73
N ASP A 34 -7.88 19.95 -2.60
CA ASP A 34 -7.37 21.32 -2.43
C ASP A 34 -5.89 21.47 -2.85
N ASN A 35 -5.28 20.41 -3.39
CA ASN A 35 -3.89 20.47 -3.86
C ASN A 35 -3.80 20.87 -5.33
N ASP A 36 -3.56 22.15 -5.60
CA ASP A 36 -3.43 22.69 -6.97
C ASP A 36 -2.24 22.10 -7.77
N ASP A 37 -1.23 21.57 -7.09
CA ASP A 37 0.01 21.05 -7.71
C ASP A 37 -0.08 19.57 -8.08
N GLN A 38 -1.11 18.86 -7.64
CA GLN A 38 -1.24 17.41 -7.82
C GLN A 38 -2.66 17.04 -8.26
N VAL A 39 -2.79 16.08 -9.17
CA VAL A 39 -4.10 15.60 -9.65
C VAL A 39 -4.08 14.07 -9.70
N GLY A 40 -5.20 13.45 -9.30
CA GLY A 40 -5.41 12.02 -9.41
C GLY A 40 -4.95 11.24 -8.18
N MET A 41 -4.09 10.24 -8.38
CA MET A 41 -3.65 9.33 -7.33
C MET A 41 -2.18 9.54 -6.98
N GLN A 42 -1.90 9.64 -5.68
CA GLN A 42 -0.54 9.72 -5.16
C GLN A 42 -0.04 8.31 -4.80
N CYS A 43 1.08 7.90 -5.38
CA CYS A 43 1.78 6.68 -4.99
C CYS A 43 2.83 7.02 -3.93
N SER A 44 2.83 6.30 -2.82
CA SER A 44 3.82 6.42 -1.75
C SER A 44 4.49 5.08 -1.50
N ASP A 45 5.79 5.10 -1.26
CA ASP A 45 6.56 3.90 -0.93
C ASP A 45 6.86 3.83 0.57
N MET A 46 6.66 2.65 1.15
CA MET A 46 7.00 2.31 2.52
C MET A 46 8.11 1.27 2.52
N SER A 47 9.06 1.42 3.44
CA SER A 47 10.08 0.39 3.68
C SER A 47 9.47 -0.79 4.40
N ALA A 48 9.99 -1.99 4.18
CA ALA A 48 9.54 -3.22 4.83
C ALA A 48 10.68 -4.23 4.90
N ASP A 49 10.49 -5.30 5.68
CA ASP A 49 11.40 -6.43 5.64
C ASP A 49 11.14 -7.33 4.41
N PHE A 50 12.18 -8.04 3.98
CA PHE A 50 12.14 -8.97 2.84
C PHE A 50 11.07 -10.07 2.98
N SER A 51 10.68 -10.41 4.21
CA SER A 51 9.64 -11.39 4.54
C SER A 51 8.23 -10.86 4.33
N ILE A 52 8.00 -9.55 4.43
CA ILE A 52 6.68 -8.93 4.27
C ILE A 52 6.16 -9.13 2.85
N VAL A 53 7.04 -9.01 1.86
CA VAL A 53 6.69 -9.24 0.45
C VAL A 53 6.22 -10.68 0.21
N GLU A 54 6.82 -11.66 0.90
CA GLU A 54 6.37 -13.06 0.82
C GLU A 54 5.07 -13.29 1.55
N GLN A 55 4.84 -12.61 2.67
CA GLN A 55 3.55 -12.70 3.35
C GLN A 55 2.43 -12.24 2.41
N ILE A 56 2.63 -11.16 1.66
CA ILE A 56 1.66 -10.68 0.67
C ILE A 56 1.50 -11.69 -0.48
N ARG A 57 2.59 -12.19 -1.03
CA ARG A 57 2.58 -13.22 -2.09
C ARG A 57 1.84 -14.49 -1.65
N ASN A 58 2.17 -15.00 -0.48
CA ASN A 58 1.62 -16.24 0.10
C ASN A 58 0.19 -16.05 0.60
N ALA A 59 -0.21 -14.83 0.97
CA ALA A 59 -1.59 -14.51 1.27
C ALA A 59 -2.50 -14.63 0.05
N GLY A 60 -1.97 -14.75 -1.17
CA GLY A 60 -2.76 -14.95 -2.40
C GLY A 60 -3.76 -13.82 -2.64
N VAL A 61 -3.38 -12.58 -2.31
CA VAL A 61 -4.20 -11.40 -2.57
C VAL A 61 -3.92 -10.87 -3.98
N GLU A 62 -4.96 -10.45 -4.67
CA GLU A 62 -4.81 -9.70 -5.93
C GLU A 62 -4.62 -8.22 -5.59
N LEU A 63 -3.57 -7.61 -6.12
CA LEU A 63 -3.29 -6.19 -5.95
C LEU A 63 -3.82 -5.42 -7.18
N PRO A 64 -4.32 -4.17 -7.03
CA PRO A 64 -4.35 -3.40 -5.79
C PRO A 64 -5.50 -3.78 -4.84
N CYS A 65 -5.23 -3.90 -3.54
CA CYS A 65 -6.26 -4.13 -2.53
C CYS A 65 -5.97 -3.45 -1.19
N ASN A 66 -6.99 -3.36 -0.34
CA ASN A 66 -6.86 -2.80 1.00
C ASN A 66 -6.28 -3.85 1.95
N LEU A 67 -5.16 -3.52 2.60
CA LEU A 67 -4.50 -4.33 3.60
C LEU A 67 -4.36 -3.54 4.90
N GLU A 68 -4.46 -4.24 6.01
CA GLU A 68 -4.14 -3.70 7.33
C GLU A 68 -2.63 -3.83 7.53
N LEU A 69 -1.97 -2.69 7.71
CA LEU A 69 -0.52 -2.58 7.87
C LEU A 69 -0.21 -2.13 9.29
N ASP A 70 0.63 -2.87 9.98
CA ASP A 70 1.31 -2.32 11.16
C ASP A 70 2.58 -1.61 10.68
N ILE A 71 2.70 -0.34 11.02
CA ILE A 71 3.83 0.51 10.65
C ILE A 71 4.55 1.03 11.88
N GLU A 72 5.86 1.12 11.77
CA GLU A 72 6.73 1.81 12.70
C GLU A 72 7.23 3.10 12.03
N LEU A 73 7.06 4.23 12.72
CA LEU A 73 7.65 5.50 12.31
C LEU A 73 9.10 5.54 12.80
N ARG A 74 10.04 5.53 11.85
CA ARG A 74 11.47 5.60 12.13
C ARG A 74 11.99 6.98 11.78
N MET A 75 12.68 7.62 12.73
CA MET A 75 13.41 8.84 12.41
C MET A 75 14.71 8.46 11.68
N VAL A 76 14.82 8.88 10.43
CA VAL A 76 16.03 8.73 9.63
C VAL A 76 16.74 10.08 9.59
N ARG A 77 18.06 10.05 9.82
CA ARG A 77 18.90 11.22 9.56
C ARG A 77 19.22 11.24 8.08
N ALA A 78 18.62 12.17 7.34
CA ALA A 78 18.92 12.36 5.93
C ALA A 78 20.06 13.38 5.76
N GLY A 79 21.22 12.93 5.26
CA GLY A 79 22.30 13.78 4.75
C GLY A 79 23.04 14.67 5.77
N GLN A 80 23.98 15.47 5.26
CA GLN A 80 24.83 16.39 6.04
C GLN A 80 24.04 17.48 6.79
N ASN A 81 22.80 17.77 6.39
CA ASN A 81 21.98 18.85 6.95
C ASN A 81 21.06 18.47 8.11
N ARG A 82 21.24 17.30 8.76
CA ARG A 82 20.54 16.89 10.00
C ARG A 82 19.01 17.01 9.97
N GLN A 83 18.38 17.16 8.81
CA GLN A 83 16.94 17.21 8.71
C GLN A 83 16.41 15.81 9.01
N GLN A 84 15.71 15.69 10.13
CA GLN A 84 15.09 14.43 10.52
C GLN A 84 13.92 14.19 9.57
N THR A 85 14.06 13.17 8.72
CA THR A 85 12.94 12.68 7.93
C THR A 85 12.32 11.51 8.67
N THR A 86 11.00 11.42 8.68
CA THR A 86 10.30 10.27 9.25
C THR A 86 10.06 9.28 8.13
N SER A 87 10.62 8.08 8.21
CA SER A 87 10.27 6.98 7.30
C SER A 87 9.24 6.06 7.93
N MET A 88 8.35 5.56 7.09
CA MET A 88 7.39 4.51 7.47
C MET A 88 8.01 3.14 7.17
N HIS A 89 8.05 2.28 8.18
CA HIS A 89 8.51 0.90 8.06
C HIS A 89 7.39 -0.08 8.39
N VAL A 90 6.98 -0.89 7.43
CA VAL A 90 5.94 -1.92 7.61
C VAL A 90 6.52 -3.11 8.35
N ILE A 91 5.89 -3.50 9.45
CA ILE A 91 6.32 -4.61 10.31
C ILE A 91 5.39 -5.83 10.23
N ALA A 92 4.13 -5.63 9.83
CA ALA A 92 3.18 -6.72 9.61
C ALA A 92 2.12 -6.32 8.59
N VAL A 93 1.56 -7.33 7.91
CA VAL A 93 0.51 -7.16 6.92
C VAL A 93 -0.58 -8.19 7.16
N ARG A 94 -1.84 -7.75 7.16
CA ARG A 94 -3.01 -8.61 7.35
C ARG A 94 -4.11 -8.22 6.38
N ARG A 95 -4.97 -9.18 6.04
CA ARG A 95 -6.25 -8.86 5.41
C ARG A 95 -7.14 -8.16 6.45
N PRO A 96 -7.90 -7.12 6.08
CA PRO A 96 -8.82 -6.47 7.00
C PRO A 96 -9.78 -7.48 7.62
N LYS A 97 -9.95 -7.45 8.95
CA LYS A 97 -10.91 -8.31 9.63
C LYS A 97 -12.34 -7.80 9.38
N GLY A 98 -12.95 -8.29 8.30
CA GLY A 98 -14.40 -8.22 8.09
C GLY A 98 -14.95 -6.92 7.47
N THR A 99 -15.01 -6.89 6.16
CA THR A 99 -16.26 -6.61 5.43
C THR A 99 -16.33 -7.61 4.27
N GLY A 100 -17.47 -8.29 4.14
CA GLY A 100 -17.67 -9.32 3.13
C GLY A 100 -17.44 -8.81 1.71
N HIS A 101 -17.13 -9.74 0.81
CA HIS A 101 -17.27 -9.52 -0.63
C HIS A 101 -18.61 -8.85 -0.93
N SER A 102 -18.60 -7.70 -1.61
CA SER A 102 -19.68 -7.28 -2.52
C SER A 102 -19.23 -6.07 -3.33
N SER A 103 -18.47 -6.34 -4.39
CA SER A 103 -18.56 -5.57 -5.63
C SER A 103 -18.53 -6.54 -6.81
N ALA A 104 -19.49 -7.47 -6.82
CA ALA A 104 -19.93 -8.05 -8.09
C ALA A 104 -20.78 -6.96 -8.75
N ALA A 105 -20.22 -6.26 -9.74
CA ALA A 105 -21.01 -5.43 -10.62
C ALA A 105 -21.97 -6.35 -11.41
N PRO A 106 -23.30 -6.18 -11.33
CA PRO A 106 -24.18 -6.88 -12.25
C PRO A 106 -23.98 -6.28 -13.64
N SER A 107 -23.43 -7.08 -14.56
CA SER A 107 -23.46 -6.79 -15.99
C SER A 107 -24.90 -6.59 -16.44
N ALA A 108 -25.30 -5.36 -16.72
CA ALA A 108 -26.54 -5.05 -17.39
C ALA A 108 -26.48 -5.60 -18.82
N LYS A 109 -27.08 -6.78 -19.05
CA LYS A 109 -27.52 -7.18 -20.39
C LYS A 109 -28.66 -6.23 -20.78
N ALA A 110 -28.39 -5.28 -21.67
CA ALA A 110 -29.43 -4.54 -22.36
C ALA A 110 -30.07 -5.48 -23.40
N GLU A 111 -31.26 -5.97 -23.06
CA GLU A 111 -32.18 -6.65 -23.99
C GLU A 111 -32.82 -5.60 -24.90
N ALA A 112 -32.67 -5.77 -26.21
CA ALA A 112 -33.26 -4.89 -27.22
C ALA A 112 -34.78 -5.13 -27.29
N PRO A 113 -35.64 -4.08 -27.33
CA PRO A 113 -37.05 -4.28 -27.56
C PRO A 113 -37.32 -4.41 -29.06
N LYS A 114 -38.05 -5.45 -29.42
CA LYS A 114 -38.70 -5.64 -30.71
C LYS A 114 -40.15 -5.15 -30.58
N ALA A 115 -40.54 -4.17 -31.38
CA ALA A 115 -41.93 -3.89 -31.77
C ALA A 115 -41.90 -3.24 -33.15
#